data_AF-A0A1V4S6Y8-F1
#
_entry.id   AF-A0A1V4S6Y8-F1
#
_cell.length_a   1.000
_cell.length_b   1.000
_cell.length_c   1.000
_cell.angle_alpha   90.00
_cell.angle_beta   90.00
_cell.angle_gamma   90.00
#
_symmetry.space_group_name_H-M   'P 1'
#
loop_
_entity.id
_entity.type
_entity.pdbx_description
1 polymer ?
#
loop_
_entity_poly.entity_id
_entity_poly.type
_entity_poly.pdbx_seq_one_letter_code
_entity_poly.pdbx_strand_id
1 'polypeptide(L)'
;MNNSSKVGEELDNSLKLRSPAVGIKFFEKIGDIPKESEVVKDDVMVCAVIRMARYNEQPVAATKDSAIARGMGGASIGLYEPPANVLDGTRNAGAWAEDAQEAKKLMEGRLLVEAGKFEAYVFVL
;
A
#
# COMPACT_ATOMS: atom_id res chain seq x y z
N MET A 1 -7.61 -6.72 22.23
CA MET A 1 -6.17 -6.93 21.95
C MET A 1 -6.09 -7.87 20.76
N ASN A 2 -5.56 -7.35 19.66
CA ASN A 2 -5.94 -7.73 18.30
C ASN A 2 -5.21 -8.99 17.79
N ASN A 3 -5.95 -9.86 17.13
CA ASN A 3 -5.47 -11.12 16.54
C ASN A 3 -4.41 -10.91 15.42
N SER A 4 -4.27 -9.69 14.93
CA SER A 4 -3.34 -9.31 13.85
C SER A 4 -1.88 -9.32 14.27
N SER A 5 -1.55 -8.98 15.53
CA SER A 5 -0.15 -8.96 15.99
C SER A 5 0.42 -10.38 16.05
N LYS A 6 -0.39 -11.35 16.48
CA LYS A 6 0.01 -12.76 16.54
C LYS A 6 0.26 -13.35 15.14
N VAL A 7 -0.60 -13.02 14.17
CA VAL A 7 -0.40 -13.41 12.77
C VAL A 7 0.84 -12.74 12.17
N GLY A 8 1.08 -11.47 12.49
CA GLY A 8 2.29 -10.75 12.10
C GLY A 8 3.56 -11.42 12.63
N GLU A 9 3.60 -11.73 13.93
CA GLU A 9 4.72 -12.44 14.56
C GLU A 9 4.96 -13.83 13.97
N GLU A 10 3.90 -14.59 13.70
CA GLU A 10 3.98 -15.91 13.08
C GLU A 10 4.55 -15.82 11.65
N LEU A 11 4.15 -14.80 10.88
CA LEU A 11 4.70 -14.51 9.55
C LEU A 11 6.17 -14.11 9.61
N ASP A 12 6.53 -13.20 10.51
CA ASP A 12 7.89 -12.68 10.67
C ASP A 12 8.86 -13.82 11.00
N ASN A 13 8.48 -14.70 11.93
CA ASN A 13 9.28 -15.85 12.33
C ASN A 13 9.37 -16.91 11.22
N SER A 14 8.26 -17.20 10.55
CA SER A 14 8.20 -18.24 9.52
C SER A 14 8.97 -17.84 8.25
N LEU A 15 8.85 -16.58 7.83
CA LEU A 15 9.50 -16.05 6.63
C LEU A 15 10.87 -15.42 6.91
N LYS A 16 11.27 -15.33 8.19
CA LYS A 16 12.51 -14.69 8.66
C LYS A 16 12.63 -13.25 8.13
N LEU A 17 11.54 -12.49 8.23
CA LEU A 17 11.50 -11.13 7.72
C LEU A 17 12.46 -10.23 8.49
N ARG A 18 13.19 -9.38 7.78
CA ARG A 18 14.11 -8.40 8.39
C ARG A 18 13.39 -7.21 9.02
N SER A 19 12.10 -7.07 8.75
CA SER A 19 11.28 -5.95 9.22
C SER A 19 9.90 -6.48 9.57
N PRO A 20 9.27 -5.97 10.65
CA PRO A 20 7.98 -6.48 11.09
C PRO A 20 6.93 -6.39 10.00
N ALA A 21 6.10 -7.43 9.89
CA ALA A 21 4.90 -7.41 9.08
C ALA A 21 4.00 -6.23 9.48
N VAL A 22 3.32 -5.66 8.50
CA VAL A 22 2.38 -4.55 8.71
C VAL A 22 1.06 -4.97 8.09
N GLY A 23 0.00 -4.98 8.89
CA GLY A 23 -1.36 -5.17 8.43
C GLY A 23 -1.88 -3.90 7.75
N ILE A 24 -2.72 -4.09 6.74
CA ILE A 24 -3.50 -3.01 6.12
C ILE A 24 -4.99 -3.27 6.37
N LYS A 25 -5.70 -2.24 6.80
CA LYS A 25 -7.17 -2.25 6.89
C LYS A 25 -7.74 -1.19 5.96
N PHE A 26 -8.67 -1.60 5.12
CA PHE A 26 -9.39 -0.74 4.18
C PHE A 26 -10.71 -0.25 4.75
N PHE A 27 -11.11 0.95 4.35
CA PHE A 27 -12.36 1.59 4.76
C PHE A 27 -13.06 2.16 3.54
N GLU A 28 -14.34 1.81 3.38
CA GLU A 28 -15.18 2.35 2.30
C GLU A 28 -15.50 3.84 2.50
N LYS A 29 -15.38 4.36 3.73
CA LYS A 29 -15.63 5.76 4.06
C LYS A 29 -14.53 6.33 4.95
N ILE A 30 -14.15 7.58 4.71
CA ILE A 30 -13.15 8.30 5.52
C ILE A 30 -13.58 8.40 6.99
N GLY A 31 -14.89 8.51 7.27
CA GLY A 31 -15.43 8.61 8.62
C GLY A 31 -15.23 7.37 9.49
N ASP A 32 -14.87 6.23 8.90
CA ASP A 32 -14.67 4.96 9.61
C ASP A 32 -13.22 4.77 10.10
N ILE A 33 -12.33 5.72 9.79
CA ILE A 33 -10.95 5.71 10.29
C ILE A 33 -10.98 5.79 11.83
N PRO A 34 -10.28 4.91 12.56
CA PRO A 34 -10.18 4.97 14.01
C PRO A 34 -9.56 6.30 14.47
N LYS A 35 -10.16 6.93 15.49
CA LYS A 35 -9.79 8.28 15.96
C LYS A 35 -8.38 8.37 16.50
N GLU A 36 -7.83 7.25 16.96
CA GLU A 36 -6.46 7.09 17.46
C GLU A 36 -5.41 7.02 16.35
N SER A 37 -5.81 6.90 15.08
CA SER A 37 -4.88 6.83 13.96
C SER A 37 -4.33 8.20 13.60
N GLU A 38 -3.04 8.29 13.33
CA GLU A 38 -2.44 9.48 12.72
C GLU A 38 -2.87 9.57 11.25
N VAL A 39 -3.56 10.64 10.84
CA VAL A 39 -4.01 10.80 9.45
C VAL A 39 -3.04 11.67 8.67
N VAL A 40 -2.44 11.09 7.63
CA VAL A 40 -1.57 11.81 6.70
C VAL A 40 -2.38 12.81 5.88
N LYS A 41 -1.92 14.06 5.85
CA LYS A 41 -2.57 15.17 5.15
C LYS A 41 -1.87 15.58 3.85
N ASP A 42 -0.57 15.35 3.76
CA ASP A 42 0.24 15.70 2.59
C ASP A 42 0.27 14.57 1.57
N ASP A 43 0.45 14.92 0.29
CA ASP A 43 0.63 13.96 -0.81
C ASP A 43 1.90 13.12 -0.63
N VAL A 44 1.72 11.86 -0.21
CA VAL A 44 2.82 10.91 -0.04
C VAL A 44 2.60 9.61 -0.80
N MET A 45 3.67 8.83 -0.98
CA MET A 45 3.57 7.48 -1.53
C MET A 45 3.04 6.52 -0.46
N VAL A 46 2.23 5.53 -0.86
CA VAL A 46 1.75 4.47 0.04
C VAL A 46 2.88 3.80 0.82
N CYS A 47 4.04 3.54 0.18
CA CYS A 47 5.21 2.95 0.85
C CYS A 47 5.82 3.85 1.94
N ALA A 48 5.67 5.17 1.84
CA ALA A 48 6.05 6.09 2.90
C ALA A 48 5.11 5.95 4.10
N VAL A 49 3.80 5.76 3.87
CA VAL A 49 2.81 5.52 4.94
C VAL A 49 3.11 4.22 5.69
N ILE A 50 3.45 3.14 4.98
CA ILE A 50 3.92 1.88 5.59
C ILE A 50 5.14 2.15 6.48
N ARG A 51 6.08 2.95 5.99
CA ARG A 51 7.30 3.30 6.73
C ARG A 51 6.96 4.08 8.00
N MET A 52 6.09 5.08 7.93
CA MET A 52 5.66 5.84 9.10
C MET A 52 5.03 4.94 10.16
N ALA A 53 4.08 4.08 9.76
CA ALA A 53 3.45 3.13 10.69
C ALA A 53 4.45 2.19 11.35
N ARG A 54 5.40 1.64 10.56
CA ARG A 54 6.40 0.70 11.05
C ARG A 54 7.41 1.35 11.99
N TYR A 55 7.97 2.50 11.63
CA TYR A 55 9.06 3.12 12.39
C TYR A 55 8.58 3.89 13.62
N ASN A 56 7.36 4.42 13.58
CA ASN A 56 6.77 5.13 14.72
C ASN A 56 5.93 4.20 15.61
N GLU A 57 5.83 2.92 15.25
CA GLU A 57 5.06 1.89 15.96
C GLU A 57 3.61 2.32 16.29
N GLN A 58 2.99 3.08 15.39
CA GLN A 58 1.65 3.63 15.57
C GLN A 58 0.77 3.44 14.33
N PRO A 59 -0.57 3.33 14.49
CA PRO A 59 -1.47 3.30 13.35
C PRO A 59 -1.39 4.58 12.54
N VAL A 60 -1.08 4.47 11.24
CA VAL A 60 -1.05 5.61 10.32
C VAL A 60 -2.06 5.38 9.22
N ALA A 61 -3.00 6.32 9.10
CA ALA A 61 -4.05 6.37 8.12
C ALA A 61 -3.67 7.27 6.95
N ALA A 62 -4.16 6.94 5.76
CA ALA A 62 -4.24 7.90 4.68
C ALA A 62 -5.56 7.75 3.92
N THR A 63 -5.92 8.81 3.21
CA THR A 63 -7.15 8.88 2.42
C THR A 63 -6.80 8.75 0.94
N LYS A 64 -7.82 8.53 0.11
CA LYS A 64 -7.72 8.59 -1.35
C LYS A 64 -7.19 9.94 -1.86
N ASP A 65 -7.24 10.99 -1.03
CA ASP A 65 -6.82 12.35 -1.39
C ASP A 65 -5.39 12.70 -0.96
N SER A 66 -4.81 12.01 0.04
CA SER A 66 -3.49 12.33 0.60
C SER A 66 -2.39 11.32 0.28
N ALA A 67 -2.69 10.17 -0.32
CA ALA A 67 -1.70 9.15 -0.66
C ALA A 67 -1.61 8.84 -2.16
N ILE A 68 -1.70 9.87 -3.01
CA ILE A 68 -1.78 9.73 -4.47
C ILE A 68 -0.43 9.91 -5.19
N ALA A 69 0.71 9.91 -4.49
CA ALA A 69 1.98 10.10 -5.18
C ALA A 69 2.19 9.00 -6.25
N ARG A 70 2.20 9.44 -7.52
CA ARG A 70 1.82 8.71 -8.76
C ARG A 70 2.71 7.51 -9.13
N GLY A 71 2.72 6.46 -8.31
CA GLY A 71 3.38 5.18 -8.55
C GLY A 71 2.40 4.01 -8.65
N MET A 72 2.93 2.79 -8.50
CA MET A 72 2.10 1.58 -8.42
C MET A 72 1.49 1.34 -7.04
N GLY A 73 2.01 1.97 -5.97
CA GLY A 73 1.56 1.71 -4.60
C GLY A 73 0.06 1.95 -4.38
N GLY A 74 -0.46 3.12 -4.80
CA GLY A 74 -1.88 3.46 -4.68
C GLY A 74 -2.77 2.57 -5.56
N ALA A 75 -2.31 2.23 -6.76
CA ALA A 75 -3.02 1.32 -7.65
C ALA A 75 -3.07 -0.12 -7.11
N SER A 76 -1.99 -0.60 -6.49
CA SER A 76 -1.95 -1.94 -5.87
C SER A 76 -2.96 -2.11 -4.75
N ILE A 77 -3.32 -1.03 -4.07
CA ILE A 77 -4.28 -1.05 -2.96
C ILE A 77 -5.66 -0.47 -3.34
N GLY A 78 -5.92 -0.25 -4.63
CA GLY A 78 -7.25 0.11 -5.13
C GLY A 78 -7.66 1.58 -4.96
N LEU A 79 -6.72 2.51 -4.75
CA LEU A 79 -7.06 3.94 -4.69
C LEU A 79 -7.40 4.50 -6.08
N TYR A 80 -6.74 3.99 -7.11
CA TYR A 80 -6.91 4.43 -8.50
C TYR A 80 -6.49 3.30 -9.46
N GLU A 81 -6.94 3.40 -10.71
CA GLU A 81 -6.52 2.48 -11.76
C GLU A 81 -5.03 2.66 -12.12
N PRO A 82 -4.25 1.58 -12.34
CA PRO A 82 -2.88 1.70 -12.81
C PRO A 82 -2.80 2.55 -14.08
N PRO A 83 -1.84 3.50 -14.19
CA PRO A 83 -1.68 4.31 -15.40
C PRO A 83 -1.39 3.44 -16.63
N ALA A 84 -2.06 3.73 -17.75
CA ALA A 84 -1.94 2.94 -18.99
C ALA A 84 -0.49 2.79 -19.48
N ASN A 85 0.30 3.86 -19.39
CA ASN A 85 1.70 3.85 -19.77
C ASN A 85 2.61 3.02 -18.84
N VAL A 86 2.13 2.64 -17.65
CA VAL A 86 2.82 1.65 -16.80
C VAL A 86 2.41 0.24 -17.22
N LEU A 87 1.13 0.03 -17.51
CA LEU A 87 0.60 -1.27 -17.93
C LEU A 87 1.16 -1.73 -19.28
N ASP A 88 1.39 -0.82 -20.22
CA ASP A 88 1.96 -1.15 -21.53
C ASP A 88 3.50 -1.22 -21.54
N GLY A 89 4.15 -0.94 -20.40
CA GLY A 89 5.60 -0.99 -20.24
C GLY A 89 6.35 0.25 -20.72
N THR A 90 5.67 1.27 -21.27
CA THR A 90 6.29 2.54 -21.72
C THR A 90 7.00 3.27 -20.58
N ARG A 91 6.45 3.16 -19.36
CA ARG A 91 7.00 3.73 -18.14
C ARG A 91 7.18 2.63 -17.10
N ASN A 92 8.42 2.32 -16.77
CA ASN A 92 8.76 1.44 -15.67
C ASN A 92 8.90 2.23 -14.35
N ALA A 93 8.33 1.73 -13.26
CA ALA A 93 8.36 2.36 -11.95
C ALA A 93 8.57 1.32 -10.84
N GLY A 94 9.82 1.13 -10.43
CA GLY A 94 10.18 0.45 -9.18
C GLY A 94 10.83 -0.93 -9.31
N ALA A 95 10.93 -1.51 -10.50
CA ALA A 95 11.65 -2.75 -10.77
C ALA A 95 12.61 -2.57 -11.96
N TRP A 96 13.67 -3.36 -12.05
CA TRP A 96 14.51 -3.35 -13.23
C TRP A 96 13.85 -4.18 -14.33
N ALA A 97 13.88 -3.68 -15.56
CA ALA A 97 13.45 -4.38 -16.77
C ALA A 97 14.40 -4.00 -17.89
N GLU A 98 14.75 -4.97 -18.74
CA GLU A 98 15.67 -4.76 -19.86
C GLU A 98 15.07 -3.85 -20.93
N ASP A 99 13.78 -4.04 -21.23
CA ASP A 99 13.04 -3.29 -22.22
C ASP A 99 11.56 -3.11 -21.83
N ALA A 100 10.78 -2.47 -22.72
CA ALA A 100 9.37 -2.22 -22.51
C ALA A 100 8.51 -3.50 -22.49
N GLN A 101 8.89 -4.55 -23.22
CA GLN A 101 8.16 -5.83 -23.19
C GLN A 101 8.36 -6.53 -21.83
N GLU A 102 9.58 -6.54 -21.32
CA GLU A 102 9.86 -7.05 -19.98
C GLU A 102 9.18 -6.20 -18.89
N ALA A 103 9.15 -4.87 -19.05
CA ALA A 103 8.43 -3.99 -18.13
C ALA A 103 6.92 -4.28 -18.10
N LYS A 104 6.31 -4.56 -19.27
CA LYS A 104 4.90 -4.98 -19.36
C LYS A 104 4.67 -6.31 -18.65
N LYS A 105 5.55 -7.31 -18.84
CA LYS A 105 5.44 -8.62 -18.16
C LYS A 105 5.46 -8.49 -16.63
N LEU A 106 6.21 -7.53 -16.08
CA LEU A 106 6.21 -7.26 -14.63
C LEU A 106 4.85 -6.77 -14.09
N MET A 107 3.96 -6.32 -14.97
CA MET A 107 2.61 -5.87 -14.65
C MET A 107 1.57 -6.97 -14.86
N GLU A 108 1.86 -7.95 -15.71
CA GLU A 108 0.99 -9.09 -15.98
C GLU A 108 0.81 -9.96 -14.72
N GLY A 109 -0.44 -10.34 -14.42
CA GLY A 109 -0.75 -11.22 -13.29
C GLY A 109 -0.60 -10.58 -11.90
N ARG A 110 -0.35 -9.27 -11.81
CA ARG A 110 -0.35 -8.58 -10.51
C ARG A 110 -1.74 -8.66 -9.87
N LEU A 111 -1.75 -9.03 -8.59
CA LEU A 111 -2.93 -8.92 -7.75
C LEU A 111 -3.11 -7.45 -7.39
N LEU A 112 -4.23 -6.88 -7.84
CA LEU A 112 -4.64 -5.52 -7.53
C LEU A 112 -5.97 -5.57 -6.78
N VAL A 113 -6.08 -4.72 -5.77
CA VAL A 113 -7.37 -4.45 -5.14
C VAL A 113 -8.23 -3.64 -6.13
N GLU A 114 -9.52 -3.94 -6.18
CA GLU A 114 -10.49 -3.23 -7.03
C GLU A 114 -10.43 -1.71 -6.78
N ALA A 115 -10.28 -0.93 -7.86
CA ALA A 115 -10.12 0.51 -7.77
C ALA A 115 -11.43 1.21 -7.39
N GLY A 116 -11.32 2.27 -6.59
CA GLY A 116 -12.45 3.14 -6.25
C GLY A 116 -13.41 2.58 -5.20
N LYS A 117 -13.16 1.38 -4.68
CA LYS A 117 -13.98 0.77 -3.62
C LYS A 117 -13.78 1.39 -2.24
N PHE A 118 -12.55 1.84 -1.94
CA PHE A 118 -12.17 2.31 -0.61
C PHE A 118 -11.74 3.78 -0.65
N GLU A 119 -12.14 4.54 0.36
CA GLU A 119 -11.79 5.95 0.50
C GLU A 119 -10.59 6.17 1.43
N ALA A 120 -10.27 5.19 2.27
CA ALA A 120 -9.17 5.29 3.21
C ALA A 120 -8.58 3.92 3.56
N TYR A 121 -7.38 3.95 4.13
CA TYR A 121 -6.72 2.78 4.68
C TYR A 121 -5.89 3.16 5.90
N VAL A 122 -5.65 2.18 6.77
CA VAL A 122 -4.75 2.30 7.94
C VAL A 122 -3.75 1.16 7.90
N PHE A 123 -2.49 1.50 8.13
CA PHE A 123 -1.45 0.51 8.42
C PHE A 123 -1.35 0.31 9.93
N VAL A 124 -1.33 -0.95 10.36
CA VAL A 124 -1.24 -1.38 11.76
C VAL A 124 -0.17 -2.46 11.93
N LEU A 125 0.47 -2.51 13.10
CA LEU A 125 1.38 -3.58 13.49
C LEU A 125 0.62 -4.74 14.15
#